data_AF-A0A7Y9FKY7-F1
#
_entry.id   AF-A0A7Y9FKY7-F1
#
_cell.length_a   1.000
_cell.length_b   1.000
_cell.length_c   1.000
_cell.angle_alpha   90.00
_cell.angle_beta   90.00
_cell.angle_gamma   90.00
#
_symmetry.space_group_name_H-M   'P 1'
#
loop_
_entity.id
_entity.type
_entity.pdbx_description
1 polymer ?
#
loop_
_entity_poly.entity_id
_entity_poly.type
_entity_poly.pdbx_seq_one_letter_code
_entity_poly.pdbx_strand_id
1 'polypeptide(L)'
;MNVPVELAGGMLVPILGSAEAALKIGGGAGGTVLREEGTTLIAGRPYVTDGGTIDADEIYYVNGLVSETAGPWLGEADKVVWRDPASGYECIMMRATEGGYLSGYVGVSRDHPLWGWKYEAIPAEFGIEVHGGLTYARICEEGPTPERRIVVEARRICHVPRKIRLGPATTHATSRRVEDAHLWWFGFDCDYGYDLAPDEGRHPRGRFLATEIGREYRDDAYVCREVRNLAAQLRAIADGGEVPPREGPPLPPVGLDPGAGDV
;
A
#
# COMPACT_ATOMS: atom_id res chain seq x y z
N MET A 1 21.89 5.98 14.51
CA MET A 1 22.75 5.25 13.56
C MET A 1 21.99 4.01 13.13
N ASN A 2 21.51 3.96 11.89
CA ASN A 2 20.76 2.81 11.38
C ASN A 2 21.79 1.81 10.85
N VAL A 3 22.21 0.87 11.70
CA VAL A 3 23.14 -0.19 11.29
C VAL A 3 22.32 -1.27 10.59
N PRO A 4 22.56 -1.57 9.30
CA PRO A 4 21.89 -2.67 8.63
C PRO A 4 22.24 -3.98 9.32
N VAL A 5 21.22 -4.73 9.73
CA VAL A 5 21.38 -6.08 10.27
C VAL A 5 20.87 -7.07 9.23
N GLU A 6 21.71 -8.05 8.89
CA GLU A 6 21.33 -9.15 8.00
C GLU A 6 20.37 -10.10 8.73
N LEU A 7 19.25 -10.44 8.09
CA LEU A 7 18.19 -11.23 8.72
C LEU A 7 18.43 -12.73 8.62
N ALA A 8 18.51 -13.38 9.78
CA ALA A 8 18.27 -14.81 9.94
C ALA A 8 16.85 -15.05 10.47
N GLY A 9 16.18 -16.13 10.03
CA GLY A 9 14.75 -16.38 10.25
C GLY A 9 14.26 -16.38 11.71
N GLY A 10 15.15 -16.54 12.70
CA GLY A 10 14.81 -16.49 14.12
C GLY A 10 14.86 -15.10 14.78
N MET A 11 15.38 -14.07 14.10
CA MET A 11 15.59 -12.75 14.70
C MET A 11 14.42 -11.75 14.50
N LEU A 12 13.39 -12.12 13.76
CA LEU A 12 12.33 -11.19 13.37
C LEU A 12 11.39 -10.82 14.52
N VAL A 13 11.02 -11.79 15.38
CA VAL A 13 10.10 -11.53 16.49
C VAL A 13 10.65 -10.48 17.47
N PRO A 14 11.91 -10.56 17.96
CA PRO A 14 12.46 -9.51 18.82
C PRO A 14 12.61 -8.15 18.15
N ILE A 15 12.76 -8.11 16.81
CA ILE A 15 12.90 -6.88 16.04
C ILE A 15 11.56 -6.16 15.89
N LEU A 16 10.53 -6.92 15.50
CA LEU A 16 9.18 -6.41 15.22
C LEU A 16 8.34 -6.28 16.50
N GLY A 17 8.69 -7.00 17.56
CA GLY A 17 7.90 -7.05 18.79
C GLY A 17 6.58 -7.81 18.66
N SER A 18 6.34 -8.50 17.55
CA SER A 18 5.14 -9.29 17.27
C SER A 18 5.49 -10.57 16.51
N ALA A 19 4.92 -11.69 16.95
CA ALA A 19 5.06 -12.97 16.28
C ALA A 19 4.23 -13.01 14.98
N GLU A 20 3.05 -12.39 15.02
CA GLU A 20 2.13 -12.21 13.90
C GLU A 20 2.81 -11.41 12.78
N ALA A 21 3.48 -10.30 13.13
CA ALA A 21 4.26 -9.52 12.17
C ALA A 21 5.40 -10.31 11.54
N ALA A 22 6.09 -11.14 12.33
CA ALA A 22 7.16 -11.99 11.80
C ALA A 22 6.64 -13.04 10.81
N LEU A 23 5.40 -13.53 10.97
CA LEU A 23 4.76 -14.46 10.02
C LEU A 23 4.45 -13.81 8.67
N LYS A 24 4.20 -12.50 8.65
CA LYS A 24 3.99 -11.72 7.41
C LYS A 24 5.29 -11.50 6.62
N ILE A 25 6.46 -11.85 7.17
CA ILE A 25 7.75 -11.77 6.46
C ILE A 25 8.12 -13.14 5.93
N GLY A 26 8.00 -13.33 4.61
CA GLY A 26 8.22 -14.64 3.99
C GLY A 26 9.66 -15.13 4.14
N GLY A 27 9.84 -16.46 4.12
CA GLY A 27 11.12 -17.15 4.28
C GLY A 27 12.14 -16.84 3.17
N GLY A 28 13.43 -17.01 3.47
CA GLY A 28 14.55 -16.70 2.56
C GLY A 28 15.86 -16.48 3.32
N ALA A 29 17.00 -16.57 2.63
CA ALA A 29 18.28 -16.09 3.15
C ALA A 29 18.49 -14.63 2.73
N GLY A 30 19.01 -13.79 3.62
CA GLY A 30 19.27 -12.37 3.35
C GLY A 30 18.08 -11.45 3.66
N GLY A 31 18.27 -10.15 3.40
CA GLY A 31 17.36 -9.07 3.76
C GLY A 31 17.98 -8.12 4.78
N THR A 32 17.59 -6.85 4.74
CA THR A 32 18.12 -5.81 5.62
C THR A 32 17.03 -5.27 6.53
N VAL A 33 17.32 -5.15 7.83
CA VAL A 33 16.51 -4.36 8.75
C VAL A 33 17.18 -3.04 9.06
N LEU A 34 16.39 -1.98 9.02
CA LEU A 34 16.76 -0.66 9.54
C LEU A 34 15.67 -0.18 10.50
N ARG A 35 16.06 0.53 11.55
CA ARG A 35 15.12 1.08 12.54
C ARG A 35 15.41 2.54 12.79
N GLU A 36 14.37 3.35 12.91
CA GLU A 36 14.46 4.77 13.22
C GLU A 36 13.19 5.19 13.96
N GLU A 37 13.32 5.80 15.15
CA GLU A 37 12.20 6.42 15.89
C GLU A 37 10.90 5.59 15.93
N GLY A 38 11.01 4.32 16.34
CA GLY A 38 9.85 3.41 16.44
C GLY A 38 9.34 2.87 15.11
N THR A 39 9.97 3.20 13.99
CA THR A 39 9.68 2.61 12.67
C THR A 39 10.73 1.58 12.30
N THR A 40 10.29 0.43 11.82
CA THR A 40 11.13 -0.65 11.31
C THR A 40 10.90 -0.80 9.81
N LEU A 41 11.97 -0.77 9.03
CA LEU A 41 11.99 -1.10 7.61
C LEU A 41 12.67 -2.45 7.41
N ILE A 42 11.99 -3.34 6.71
CA ILE A 42 12.52 -4.61 6.19
C ILE A 42 12.59 -4.49 4.66
N ALA A 43 13.77 -4.71 4.08
CA ALA A 43 13.98 -4.69 2.64
C ALA A 43 14.57 -6.02 2.13
N GLY A 44 14.24 -6.37 0.88
CA GLY A 44 14.71 -7.60 0.24
C GLY A 44 14.10 -8.86 0.85
N ARG A 45 12.86 -8.77 1.34
CA ARG A 45 12.07 -9.89 1.84
C ARG A 45 10.68 -9.84 1.21
N PRO A 46 10.10 -10.99 0.86
CA PRO A 46 8.72 -11.02 0.44
C PRO A 46 7.78 -10.74 1.62
N TYR A 47 6.63 -10.15 1.32
CA TYR A 47 5.51 -9.98 2.25
C TYR A 47 4.47 -11.07 2.02
N VAL A 48 4.00 -11.71 3.08
CA VAL A 48 3.04 -12.83 3.04
C VAL A 48 1.69 -12.32 3.51
N THR A 49 0.66 -12.50 2.68
CA THR A 49 -0.74 -12.28 3.03
C THR A 49 -1.51 -13.59 2.91
N ASP A 50 -2.74 -13.61 3.41
CA ASP A 50 -3.62 -14.77 3.27
C ASP A 50 -4.02 -15.01 1.79
N GLY A 51 -3.89 -13.97 0.95
CA GLY A 51 -4.09 -14.02 -0.50
C GLY A 51 -2.83 -14.37 -1.31
N GLY A 52 -1.71 -14.67 -0.64
CA GLY A 52 -0.46 -15.09 -1.27
C GLY A 52 0.73 -14.18 -0.96
N THR A 53 1.80 -14.34 -1.72
CA THR A 53 3.08 -13.64 -1.47
C THR A 53 3.27 -12.46 -2.42
N ILE A 54 3.83 -11.36 -1.90
CA ILE A 54 4.24 -10.16 -2.63
C ILE A 54 5.76 -10.09 -2.60
N ASP A 55 6.39 -9.94 -3.77
CA ASP A 55 7.82 -9.67 -3.87
C ASP A 55 8.10 -8.21 -3.51
N ALA A 56 8.16 -7.93 -2.21
CA ALA A 56 8.22 -6.58 -1.68
C ALA A 56 9.63 -5.99 -1.79
N ASP A 57 9.70 -4.74 -2.25
CA ASP A 57 10.90 -3.93 -2.22
C ASP A 57 11.17 -3.42 -0.79
N GLU A 58 10.12 -2.95 -0.11
CA GLU A 58 10.16 -2.37 1.23
C GLU A 58 8.90 -2.72 2.03
N ILE A 59 9.09 -3.08 3.31
CA ILE A 59 8.01 -3.40 4.26
C ILE A 59 8.26 -2.58 5.52
N TYR A 60 7.27 -1.81 5.96
CA TYR A 60 7.35 -0.93 7.11
C TYR A 60 6.39 -1.33 8.22
N TYR A 61 6.87 -1.23 9.45
CA TYR A 61 6.07 -1.30 10.68
C TYR A 61 6.35 -0.05 11.51
N VAL A 62 5.31 0.60 12.02
CA VAL A 62 5.34 1.87 12.73
C VAL A 62 4.71 1.65 14.10
N ASN A 63 5.54 1.62 15.14
CA ASN A 63 5.08 1.40 16.50
C ASN A 63 4.07 2.49 16.95
N GLY A 64 2.93 2.05 17.46
CA GLY A 64 1.88 2.93 17.98
C GLY A 64 1.05 3.65 16.91
N LEU A 65 1.15 3.24 15.63
CA LEU A 65 0.30 3.80 14.58
C LEU A 65 -1.18 3.41 14.76
N VAL A 66 -1.43 2.17 15.17
CA VAL A 66 -2.76 1.66 15.52
C VAL A 66 -2.80 1.20 16.97
N SER A 67 -3.99 1.24 17.58
CA SER A 67 -4.19 0.67 18.92
C SER A 67 -3.78 -0.80 18.97
N GLU A 68 -3.12 -1.19 20.07
CA GLU A 68 -2.79 -2.58 20.40
C GLU A 68 -4.02 -3.41 20.81
N THR A 69 -5.23 -2.86 20.67
CA THR A 69 -6.47 -3.61 20.87
C THR A 69 -6.49 -4.80 19.94
N ALA A 70 -6.84 -5.98 20.47
CA ALA A 70 -6.96 -7.20 19.68
C ALA A 70 -7.89 -6.99 18.48
N GLY A 71 -7.40 -7.34 17.29
CA GLY A 71 -8.13 -7.21 16.02
C GLY A 71 -7.40 -7.87 14.85
N PRO A 72 -8.06 -8.00 13.69
CA PRO A 72 -7.49 -8.65 12.50
C PRO A 72 -6.28 -7.91 11.92
N TRP A 73 -6.14 -6.61 12.20
CA TRP A 73 -5.01 -5.78 11.77
C TRP A 73 -3.69 -6.11 12.47
N LEU A 74 -3.70 -6.92 13.54
CA LEU A 74 -2.49 -7.26 14.27
C LEU A 74 -1.52 -8.08 13.41
N GLY A 75 -0.29 -7.59 13.30
CA GLY A 75 0.79 -8.22 12.55
C GLY A 75 0.91 -7.75 11.10
N GLU A 76 -0.09 -7.08 10.55
CA GLU A 76 0.00 -6.51 9.22
C GLU A 76 1.02 -5.36 9.16
N ALA A 77 1.70 -5.22 8.03
CA ALA A 77 2.58 -4.08 7.79
C ALA A 77 1.79 -2.78 7.63
N ASP A 78 2.40 -1.67 8.03
CA ASP A 78 1.82 -0.33 7.85
C ASP A 78 2.12 0.25 6.47
N LYS A 79 3.13 -0.27 5.79
CA LYS A 79 3.36 0.02 4.37
C LYS A 79 4.10 -1.12 3.70
N VAL A 80 3.67 -1.50 2.51
CA VAL A 80 4.36 -2.45 1.63
C VAL A 80 4.51 -1.80 0.26
N VAL A 81 5.73 -1.79 -0.27
CA VAL A 81 6.07 -1.25 -1.59
C VAL A 81 6.54 -2.40 -2.46
N TRP A 82 6.00 -2.50 -3.67
CA TRP A 82 6.45 -3.48 -4.65
C TRP A 82 6.23 -2.99 -6.07
N ARG A 83 6.84 -3.68 -7.03
CA ARG A 83 6.49 -3.54 -8.44
C ARG A 83 5.62 -4.72 -8.83
N ASP A 84 4.39 -4.47 -9.28
CA ASP A 84 3.52 -5.53 -9.74
C ASP A 84 4.09 -6.15 -11.03
N PRO A 85 4.41 -7.46 -11.04
CA PRO A 85 5.10 -8.07 -12.17
C PRO A 85 4.25 -8.18 -13.43
N ALA A 86 2.91 -8.23 -13.30
CA ALA A 86 2.00 -8.38 -14.43
C ALA A 86 1.81 -7.05 -15.18
N SER A 87 1.49 -5.98 -14.46
CA SER A 87 1.30 -4.63 -15.03
C SER A 87 2.62 -3.89 -15.26
N GLY A 88 3.66 -4.21 -14.49
CA GLY A 88 4.92 -3.49 -14.46
C GLY A 88 4.88 -2.17 -13.69
N TYR A 89 3.78 -1.86 -12.99
CA TYR A 89 3.61 -0.62 -12.23
C TYR A 89 4.12 -0.71 -10.80
N GLU A 90 4.45 0.45 -10.23
CA GLU A 90 4.83 0.56 -8.82
C GLU A 90 3.56 0.63 -7.97
N CYS A 91 3.55 -0.12 -6.88
CA CYS A 91 2.38 -0.37 -6.06
C CYS A 91 2.71 -0.14 -4.58
N ILE A 92 1.72 0.37 -3.84
CA ILE A 92 1.82 0.60 -2.40
C ILE A 92 0.53 0.14 -1.73
N MET A 93 0.68 -0.63 -0.66
CA MET A 93 -0.32 -0.74 0.40
C MET A 93 0.18 0.13 1.54
N MET A 94 -0.67 0.98 2.13
CA MET A 94 -0.27 1.86 3.22
C MET A 94 -1.41 2.08 4.20
N ARG A 95 -1.07 2.11 5.49
CA ARG A 95 -1.99 2.37 6.58
C ARG A 95 -2.16 3.86 6.81
N ALA A 96 -3.40 4.30 6.87
CA ALA A 96 -3.75 5.68 7.19
C ALA A 96 -3.36 6.02 8.64
N THR A 97 -2.84 7.22 8.86
CA THR A 97 -2.50 7.71 10.21
C THR A 97 -3.73 8.04 11.04
N GLU A 98 -4.81 8.41 10.37
CA GLU A 98 -6.12 8.62 10.98
C GLU A 98 -6.99 7.39 10.68
N GLY A 99 -7.69 6.86 11.68
CA GLY A 99 -8.54 5.67 11.54
C GLY A 99 -7.81 4.33 11.49
N GLY A 100 -6.59 4.26 10.94
CA GLY A 100 -5.76 3.05 10.93
C GLY A 100 -6.14 2.02 9.85
N TYR A 101 -7.06 2.35 8.95
CA TYR A 101 -7.43 1.51 7.81
C TYR A 101 -6.30 1.41 6.78
N LEU A 102 -6.37 0.40 5.92
CA LEU A 102 -5.43 0.23 4.81
C LEU A 102 -5.96 0.89 3.53
N SER A 103 -5.05 1.44 2.74
CA SER A 103 -5.30 2.05 1.44
C SER A 103 -4.34 1.47 0.40
N GLY A 104 -4.74 1.52 -0.86
CA GLY A 104 -3.98 0.99 -1.99
C GLY A 104 -3.65 2.06 -3.03
N TYR A 105 -2.45 1.99 -3.61
CA TYR A 105 -1.98 2.95 -4.60
C TYR A 105 -1.21 2.29 -5.74
N VAL A 106 -1.40 2.79 -6.97
CA VAL A 106 -0.69 2.38 -8.19
C VAL A 106 -0.16 3.59 -8.92
N GLY A 107 1.15 3.58 -9.21
CA GLY A 107 1.85 4.67 -9.89
C GLY A 107 1.99 4.39 -11.39
N VAL A 108 1.50 5.32 -12.21
CA VAL A 108 1.65 5.29 -13.68
C VAL A 108 2.66 6.33 -14.16
N SER A 109 3.36 6.01 -15.24
CA SER A 109 4.35 6.90 -15.86
C SER A 109 3.67 8.04 -16.66
N ARG A 110 4.47 9.03 -17.09
CA ARG A 110 4.00 10.17 -17.88
C ARG A 110 3.40 9.80 -19.24
N ASP A 111 3.76 8.63 -19.77
CA ASP A 111 3.23 8.14 -21.05
C ASP A 111 1.84 7.51 -20.91
N HIS A 112 1.34 7.34 -19.67
CA HIS A 112 0.02 6.77 -19.43
C HIS A 112 -1.11 7.76 -19.84
N PRO A 113 -2.19 7.29 -20.51
CA PRO A 113 -3.28 8.18 -20.97
C PRO A 113 -3.95 9.00 -19.86
N LEU A 114 -4.04 8.42 -18.67
CA LEU A 114 -4.62 9.06 -17.48
C LEU A 114 -3.60 9.86 -16.63
N TRP A 115 -2.35 9.99 -17.05
CA TRP A 115 -1.37 10.75 -16.26
C TRP A 115 -1.84 12.21 -16.09
N GLY A 116 -1.83 12.71 -14.85
CA GLY A 116 -2.26 14.08 -14.52
C GLY A 116 -3.76 14.25 -14.32
N TRP A 117 -4.57 13.21 -14.52
CA TRP A 117 -6.01 13.27 -14.28
C TRP A 117 -6.30 13.17 -12.78
N LYS A 118 -7.19 14.05 -12.29
CA LYS A 118 -7.82 13.85 -10.98
C LYS A 118 -8.76 12.66 -11.04
N TYR A 119 -8.94 11.95 -9.93
CA TYR A 119 -9.73 10.72 -9.93
C TYR A 119 -11.21 10.99 -10.23
N GLU A 120 -11.75 12.12 -9.77
CA GLU A 120 -13.13 12.55 -10.05
C GLU A 120 -13.37 12.89 -11.52
N ALA A 121 -12.30 13.20 -12.25
CA ALA A 121 -12.37 13.57 -13.66
C ALA A 121 -12.30 12.35 -14.58
N ILE A 122 -12.07 11.15 -14.08
CA ILE A 122 -11.97 9.93 -14.90
C ILE A 122 -13.38 9.48 -15.30
N PRO A 123 -13.70 9.45 -16.61
CA PRO A 123 -14.99 8.99 -17.10
C PRO A 123 -15.25 7.53 -16.74
N ALA A 124 -16.50 7.22 -16.39
CA ALA A 124 -16.92 5.84 -16.07
C ALA A 124 -16.71 4.86 -17.25
N GLU A 125 -16.59 5.34 -18.48
CA GLU A 125 -16.30 4.52 -19.67
C GLU A 125 -14.91 3.85 -19.63
N PHE A 126 -13.99 4.34 -18.81
CA PHE A 126 -12.73 3.65 -18.52
C PHE A 126 -12.92 2.41 -17.66
N GLY A 127 -14.11 2.16 -17.09
CA GLY A 127 -14.44 0.91 -16.42
C GLY A 127 -13.59 0.59 -15.19
N ILE A 128 -12.95 1.58 -14.57
CA ILE A 128 -12.13 1.36 -13.37
C ILE A 128 -13.07 1.01 -12.21
N GLU A 129 -12.82 -0.14 -11.59
CA GLU A 129 -13.61 -0.67 -10.48
C GLU A 129 -12.66 -1.17 -9.38
N VAL A 130 -12.69 -0.49 -8.23
CA VAL A 130 -11.93 -0.80 -7.00
C VAL A 130 -12.82 -0.55 -5.79
N HIS A 131 -12.39 -1.00 -4.61
CA HIS A 131 -13.08 -0.75 -3.34
C HIS A 131 -13.54 0.69 -3.16
N GLY A 132 -14.86 0.91 -3.21
CA GLY A 132 -15.50 2.21 -3.05
C GLY A 132 -15.17 3.27 -4.12
N GLY A 133 -14.40 2.90 -5.14
CA GLY A 133 -13.92 3.80 -6.18
C GLY A 133 -12.56 4.45 -5.86
N LEU A 134 -12.04 5.22 -6.81
CA LEU A 134 -10.81 5.97 -6.61
C LEU A 134 -11.05 7.14 -5.64
N THR A 135 -10.12 7.37 -4.72
CA THR A 135 -10.12 8.49 -3.76
C THR A 135 -8.84 9.32 -3.82
N TYR A 136 -7.85 8.87 -4.60
CA TYR A 136 -6.54 9.50 -4.72
C TYR A 136 -6.07 9.57 -6.17
N ALA A 137 -5.57 10.73 -6.59
CA ALA A 137 -4.90 10.94 -7.88
C ALA A 137 -3.93 12.13 -7.82
N ARG A 138 -2.64 11.88 -7.58
CA ARG A 138 -1.62 12.94 -7.42
C ARG A 138 -0.24 12.51 -7.89
N ILE A 139 0.62 13.49 -8.17
CA ILE A 139 2.05 13.27 -8.45
C ILE A 139 2.77 12.70 -7.21
N CYS A 140 3.84 11.90 -7.40
CA CYS A 140 4.67 11.39 -6.28
C CYS A 140 5.01 12.52 -5.30
N GLU A 141 4.91 12.21 -4.02
CA GLU A 141 5.36 13.07 -2.93
C GLU A 141 6.89 13.05 -2.89
N GLU A 142 7.54 13.93 -3.65
CA GLU A 142 8.99 14.13 -3.51
C GLU A 142 9.27 14.96 -2.23
N GLY A 143 10.24 14.50 -1.44
CA GLY A 143 10.71 15.24 -0.27
C GLY A 143 12.04 15.96 -0.54
N PRO A 144 12.37 17.02 0.21
CA PRO A 144 13.68 17.65 0.10
C PRO A 144 14.78 16.65 0.44
N THR A 145 15.64 16.32 -0.53
CA THR A 145 16.90 15.57 -0.33
C THR A 145 17.91 16.41 0.45
N PRO A 146 18.69 15.81 1.38
CA PRO A 146 19.57 14.67 1.07
C PRO A 146 19.31 13.37 1.84
N GLU A 147 18.46 13.36 2.86
CA GLU A 147 18.29 12.19 3.73
C GLU A 147 16.84 11.69 3.74
N ARG A 148 16.58 10.60 3.01
CA ARG A 148 15.30 9.88 3.05
C ARG A 148 15.20 9.05 4.32
N ARG A 149 14.71 9.69 5.39
CA ARG A 149 14.47 9.11 6.71
C ARG A 149 13.39 8.05 6.67
N ILE A 150 13.57 6.94 7.39
CA ILE A 150 12.66 5.79 7.40
C ILE A 150 11.28 6.21 7.89
N VAL A 151 11.21 7.02 8.94
CA VAL A 151 9.95 7.51 9.52
C VAL A 151 9.12 8.39 8.57
N VAL A 152 9.77 9.06 7.63
CA VAL A 152 9.12 9.87 6.60
C VAL A 152 8.66 8.97 5.46
N GLU A 153 9.52 8.07 5.01
CA GLU A 153 9.22 7.16 3.90
C GLU A 153 8.11 6.15 4.23
N ALA A 154 7.94 5.79 5.51
CA ALA A 154 6.83 4.94 5.96
C ALA A 154 5.44 5.52 5.64
N ARG A 155 5.33 6.83 5.37
CA ARG A 155 4.06 7.54 5.11
C ARG A 155 3.99 8.22 3.75
N ARG A 156 5.03 8.06 2.93
CA ARG A 156 5.19 8.79 1.67
C ARG A 156 4.71 7.96 0.49
N ILE A 157 3.91 8.54 -0.40
CA ILE A 157 3.55 7.91 -1.67
C ILE A 157 4.60 8.30 -2.73
N CYS A 158 5.62 7.44 -2.90
CA CYS A 158 6.60 7.63 -3.96
C CYS A 158 7.25 6.31 -4.45
N HIS A 159 7.71 6.35 -5.70
CA HIS A 159 8.18 5.23 -6.50
C HIS A 159 9.67 4.92 -6.38
N VAL A 160 10.42 5.80 -5.70
CA VAL A 160 11.84 5.58 -5.46
C VAL A 160 11.93 4.79 -4.16
N PRO A 161 12.21 3.47 -4.17
CA PRO A 161 12.51 2.76 -2.94
C PRO A 161 13.86 3.25 -2.41
N ARG A 162 14.10 3.13 -1.10
CA ARG A 162 15.43 3.32 -0.51
C ARG A 162 16.40 2.21 -0.88
N LYS A 163 16.09 1.29 -1.82
CA LYS A 163 16.99 0.21 -2.26
C LYS A 163 18.39 0.79 -2.36
N ILE A 164 19.17 0.31 -1.42
CA ILE A 164 20.24 1.08 -0.86
C ILE A 164 21.31 1.23 -1.95
N ARG A 165 22.00 2.37 -1.96
CA ARG A 165 23.33 2.52 -2.57
C ARG A 165 24.38 1.58 -1.92
N LEU A 166 24.03 0.33 -1.62
CA LEU A 166 24.83 -0.70 -0.96
C LEU A 166 24.96 -1.98 -1.80
N GLY A 167 24.32 -2.07 -2.98
CA GLY A 167 24.58 -3.14 -3.96
C GLY A 167 25.58 -2.70 -5.02
N PRO A 168 26.45 -3.59 -5.55
CA PRO A 168 27.29 -3.25 -6.69
C PRO A 168 26.42 -2.86 -7.90
N ALA A 169 26.94 -1.95 -8.71
CA ALA A 169 26.28 -1.46 -9.93
C ALA A 169 25.67 -2.62 -10.72
N THR A 170 24.40 -2.47 -11.10
CA THR A 170 23.63 -3.48 -11.82
C THR A 170 24.39 -3.95 -13.06
N THR A 171 24.54 -5.27 -13.21
CA THR A 171 25.35 -5.94 -14.25
C THR A 171 24.74 -5.85 -15.65
N HIS A 172 23.47 -5.42 -15.77
CA HIS A 172 22.74 -5.32 -17.03
C HIS A 172 22.09 -3.95 -17.18
N ALA A 173 22.21 -3.35 -18.37
CA ALA A 173 21.68 -2.02 -18.67
C ALA A 173 20.13 -1.93 -18.61
N THR A 174 19.43 -3.07 -18.64
CA THR A 174 17.97 -3.17 -18.63
C THR A 174 17.35 -3.18 -17.23
N SER A 175 18.15 -3.38 -16.16
CA SER A 175 17.68 -3.31 -14.78
C SER A 175 17.89 -1.94 -14.12
N ARG A 176 18.40 -0.97 -14.90
CA ARG A 176 18.48 0.42 -14.48
C ARG A 176 17.06 0.98 -14.39
N ARG A 177 16.53 1.16 -13.17
CA ARG A 177 15.43 2.11 -12.94
C ARG A 177 15.95 3.46 -13.41
N VAL A 178 15.48 3.95 -14.56
CA VAL A 178 15.78 5.31 -14.98
C VAL A 178 15.30 6.21 -13.85
N GLU A 179 16.16 7.12 -13.37
CA GLU A 179 15.83 8.11 -12.33
C GLU A 179 14.82 9.17 -12.84
N ASP A 180 13.95 8.84 -13.81
CA ASP A 180 13.10 9.78 -14.53
C ASP A 180 11.68 9.88 -13.97
N ALA A 181 11.23 11.16 -13.95
CA ALA A 181 9.87 11.69 -13.93
C ALA A 181 8.89 11.05 -12.93
N HIS A 182 8.60 11.79 -11.87
CA HIS A 182 7.51 11.53 -10.92
C HIS A 182 6.33 10.74 -11.50
N LEU A 183 6.02 9.59 -10.88
CA LEU A 183 4.79 8.86 -11.20
C LEU A 183 3.56 9.66 -10.79
N TRP A 184 2.47 9.46 -11.52
CA TRP A 184 1.14 9.86 -11.11
C TRP A 184 0.46 8.67 -10.43
N TRP A 185 0.05 8.83 -9.18
CA TRP A 185 -0.48 7.77 -8.34
C TRP A 185 -1.99 7.85 -8.28
N PHE A 186 -2.64 6.73 -8.60
CA PHE A 186 -4.05 6.50 -8.33
C PHE A 186 -4.21 5.64 -7.09
N GLY A 187 -5.27 5.84 -6.31
CA GLY A 187 -5.52 5.02 -5.12
C GLY A 187 -6.95 5.07 -4.62
N PHE A 188 -7.21 4.22 -3.63
CA PHE A 188 -8.49 4.03 -2.95
C PHE A 188 -8.24 3.83 -1.45
N ASP A 189 -9.22 4.16 -0.62
CA ASP A 189 -9.18 4.03 0.83
C ASP A 189 -10.18 2.96 1.31
N CYS A 190 -9.86 2.23 2.39
CA CYS A 190 -10.83 1.33 3.03
C CYS A 190 -11.49 1.99 4.25
N ASP A 191 -12.07 3.18 4.05
CA ASP A 191 -12.70 4.00 5.10
C ASP A 191 -14.11 4.45 4.71
N TYR A 192 -14.96 3.48 4.35
CA TYR A 192 -16.37 3.73 4.10
C TYR A 192 -17.23 3.31 5.29
N GLY A 193 -18.50 3.75 5.31
CA GLY A 193 -19.44 3.42 6.40
C GLY A 193 -19.64 1.91 6.65
N TYR A 194 -19.25 1.07 5.69
CA TYR A 194 -19.30 -0.39 5.76
C TYR A 194 -17.94 -1.04 6.09
N ASP A 195 -16.85 -0.28 6.19
CA ASP A 195 -15.52 -0.80 6.54
C ASP A 195 -15.28 -0.66 8.03
N LEU A 196 -14.70 -1.68 8.66
CA LEU A 196 -14.19 -1.60 10.02
C LEU A 196 -12.76 -1.01 9.99
N ALA A 197 -12.42 -0.12 10.91
CA ALA A 197 -11.08 0.44 11.07
C ALA A 197 -10.55 0.29 12.51
N PRO A 198 -9.23 0.15 12.71
CA PRO A 198 -8.64 -0.10 14.04
C PRO A 198 -8.93 0.98 15.10
N ASP A 199 -8.96 2.27 14.72
CA ASP A 199 -9.00 3.39 15.66
C ASP A 199 -10.27 4.26 15.55
N GLU A 200 -11.41 3.65 15.20
CA GLU A 200 -12.68 4.35 15.00
C GLU A 200 -13.14 5.24 16.16
N GLY A 201 -12.72 4.93 17.39
CA GLY A 201 -12.98 5.76 18.57
C GLY A 201 -12.41 7.19 18.49
N ARG A 202 -11.49 7.45 17.55
CA ARG A 202 -10.94 8.78 17.25
C ARG A 202 -11.69 9.52 16.12
N HIS A 203 -12.57 8.86 15.38
CA HIS A 203 -13.36 9.46 14.31
C HIS A 203 -14.78 9.84 14.77
N PRO A 204 -15.24 11.10 14.57
CA PRO A 204 -16.56 11.54 15.02
C PRO A 204 -17.74 10.79 14.37
N ARG A 205 -17.52 10.07 13.25
CA ARG A 205 -18.55 9.33 12.52
C ARG A 205 -18.82 7.91 13.06
N GLY A 206 -17.92 7.32 13.84
CA GLY A 206 -17.97 5.89 14.20
C GLY A 206 -18.86 5.52 15.40
N ARG A 207 -19.36 6.50 16.17
CA ARG A 207 -19.92 6.22 17.50
C ARG A 207 -21.40 5.79 17.50
N PHE A 208 -22.13 5.96 16.41
CA PHE A 208 -23.59 5.80 16.40
C PHE A 208 -24.12 4.54 15.71
N LEU A 209 -23.30 3.80 14.95
CA LEU A 209 -23.83 2.84 13.97
C LEU A 209 -23.07 1.48 13.89
N ALA A 210 -22.07 1.23 14.75
CA ALA A 210 -21.17 0.08 14.59
C ALA A 210 -21.80 -1.31 14.80
N THR A 211 -22.85 -1.44 15.62
CA THR A 211 -23.37 -2.75 16.05
C THR A 211 -24.43 -3.35 15.12
N GLU A 212 -24.99 -2.58 14.16
CA GLU A 212 -26.11 -3.02 13.31
C GLU A 212 -25.78 -3.15 11.81
N ILE A 213 -24.59 -2.76 11.34
CA ILE A 213 -24.28 -2.67 9.88
C ILE A 213 -23.45 -3.85 9.34
N GLY A 214 -22.91 -4.73 10.20
CA GLY A 214 -22.08 -5.85 9.72
C GLY A 214 -20.81 -5.39 8.98
N ARG A 215 -20.13 -4.37 9.53
CA ARG A 215 -18.90 -3.81 8.96
C ARG A 215 -17.79 -4.84 8.89
N GLU A 216 -16.98 -4.78 7.84
CA GLU A 216 -15.92 -5.75 7.56
C GLU A 216 -14.55 -5.06 7.52
N TYR A 217 -13.54 -5.65 8.15
CA TYR A 217 -12.17 -5.16 8.04
C TYR A 217 -11.59 -5.52 6.67
N ARG A 218 -10.99 -4.55 5.99
CA ARG A 218 -10.26 -4.78 4.74
C ARG A 218 -8.80 -5.05 5.07
N ASP A 219 -8.47 -6.34 5.17
CA ASP A 219 -7.14 -6.82 5.50
C ASP A 219 -6.10 -6.61 4.39
N ASP A 220 -4.85 -6.91 4.69
CA ASP A 220 -3.74 -6.79 3.75
C ASP A 220 -3.92 -7.63 2.48
N ALA A 221 -4.53 -8.82 2.58
CA ALA A 221 -4.82 -9.69 1.44
C ALA A 221 -5.87 -9.06 0.51
N TYR A 222 -6.90 -8.43 1.08
CA TYR A 222 -7.92 -7.69 0.36
C TYR A 222 -7.30 -6.49 -0.35
N VAL A 223 -6.60 -5.62 0.36
CA VAL A 223 -6.05 -4.39 -0.22
C VAL A 223 -5.01 -4.70 -1.29
N CYS A 224 -4.14 -5.68 -1.08
CA CYS A 224 -3.15 -6.06 -2.09
C CYS A 224 -3.80 -6.65 -3.36
N ARG A 225 -4.93 -7.35 -3.25
CA ARG A 225 -5.71 -7.80 -4.41
C ARG A 225 -6.35 -6.62 -5.14
N GLU A 226 -6.96 -5.68 -4.43
CA GLU A 226 -7.51 -4.45 -5.04
C GLU A 226 -6.44 -3.62 -5.75
N VAL A 227 -5.23 -3.53 -5.19
CA VAL A 227 -4.09 -2.86 -5.85
C VAL A 227 -3.69 -3.59 -7.14
N ARG A 228 -3.68 -4.94 -7.15
CA ARG A 228 -3.43 -5.73 -8.37
C ARG A 228 -4.53 -5.53 -9.41
N ASN A 229 -5.80 -5.52 -9.00
CA ASN A 229 -6.92 -5.21 -9.88
C ASN A 229 -6.74 -3.84 -10.53
N LEU A 230 -6.48 -2.79 -9.72
CA LEU A 230 -6.26 -1.44 -10.20
C LEU A 230 -5.08 -1.37 -11.19
N ALA A 231 -3.98 -2.06 -10.88
CA ALA A 231 -2.80 -2.08 -11.74
C ALA A 231 -3.07 -2.76 -13.09
N ALA A 232 -3.82 -3.86 -13.09
CA ALA A 232 -4.25 -4.54 -14.32
C ALA A 232 -5.19 -3.66 -15.17
N GLN A 233 -6.15 -2.98 -14.53
CA GLN A 233 -7.07 -2.07 -15.20
C GLN A 233 -6.34 -0.87 -15.84
N LEU A 234 -5.46 -0.22 -15.08
CA LEU A 234 -4.62 0.87 -15.60
C LEU A 234 -3.71 0.37 -16.74
N ARG A 235 -3.20 -0.86 -16.66
CA ARG A 235 -2.36 -1.43 -17.71
C ARG A 235 -3.16 -1.62 -19.00
N ALA A 236 -4.37 -2.18 -18.91
CA ALA A 236 -5.24 -2.33 -20.06
C ALA A 236 -5.56 -0.98 -20.74
N ILE A 237 -5.81 0.07 -19.95
CA ILE A 237 -6.04 1.43 -20.48
C ILE A 237 -4.81 1.95 -21.22
N ALA A 238 -3.62 1.78 -20.65
CA ALA A 238 -2.36 2.18 -21.30
C ALA A 238 -2.13 1.46 -22.63
N ASP A 239 -2.49 0.18 -22.69
CA ASP A 239 -2.35 -0.66 -23.88
C ASP A 239 -3.52 -0.46 -24.88
N GLY A 240 -4.52 0.38 -24.56
CA GLY A 240 -5.71 0.61 -25.38
C GLY A 240 -6.64 -0.61 -25.48
N GLY A 241 -6.54 -1.53 -24.53
CA GLY A 241 -7.30 -2.77 -24.45
C GLY A 241 -8.59 -2.66 -23.64
N GLU A 242 -9.32 -3.77 -23.58
CA GLU A 242 -10.49 -3.91 -22.70
C GLU A 242 -10.05 -4.02 -21.24
N VAL A 243 -10.72 -3.26 -20.37
CA VAL A 243 -10.41 -3.26 -18.95
C VAL A 243 -10.88 -4.57 -18.32
N PRO A 244 -9.98 -5.34 -17.70
CA PRO A 244 -10.33 -6.63 -17.11
C PRO A 244 -11.30 -6.44 -15.93
N PRO A 245 -12.22 -7.39 -15.70
CA PRO A 245 -13.11 -7.34 -14.56
C PRO A 245 -12.31 -7.42 -13.26
N ARG A 246 -12.81 -6.77 -12.21
CA ARG A 246 -12.24 -6.85 -10.87
C ARG A 246 -12.35 -8.27 -10.31
N GLU A 247 -11.26 -8.79 -9.77
CA GLU A 247 -11.26 -10.07 -9.05
C GLU A 247 -11.54 -9.89 -7.55
N GLY A 248 -12.34 -10.79 -6.96
CA GLY A 248 -12.61 -10.83 -5.52
C GLY A 248 -14.10 -10.88 -5.18
N PRO A 249 -14.46 -10.78 -3.89
CA PRO A 249 -15.85 -10.73 -3.47
C PRO A 249 -16.55 -9.50 -4.09
N PRO A 250 -17.88 -9.54 -4.29
CA PRO A 250 -18.63 -8.38 -4.77
C PRO A 250 -18.37 -7.14 -3.91
N LEU A 251 -18.28 -5.98 -4.55
CA LEU A 251 -18.18 -4.72 -3.81
C LEU A 251 -19.48 -4.47 -3.03
N PRO A 252 -19.39 -3.87 -1.83
CA PRO A 252 -20.57 -3.40 -1.11
C PRO A 252 -21.40 -2.44 -1.99
N PRO A 253 -22.74 -2.44 -1.86
CA PRO A 253 -23.59 -1.54 -2.65
C PRO A 253 -23.17 -0.07 -2.44
N VAL A 254 -22.85 0.61 -3.54
CA VAL A 254 -22.63 2.06 -3.54
C VAL A 254 -23.94 2.75 -3.20
N GLY A 255 -23.98 3.53 -2.11
CA GLY A 255 -25.19 4.26 -1.68
C GLY A 255 -25.55 4.20 -0.18
N LEU A 256 -24.74 3.55 0.65
CA LEU A 256 -24.93 3.54 2.11
C LEU A 256 -24.15 4.64 2.84
N ASP A 257 -23.53 5.59 2.12
CA ASP A 257 -22.85 6.72 2.72
C ASP A 257 -23.72 7.99 2.61
N PRO A 258 -24.40 8.43 3.69
CA PRO A 258 -25.25 9.63 3.66
C PRO A 258 -24.48 10.94 3.41
N GLY A 259 -23.16 10.89 3.24
CA GLY A 259 -22.31 12.04 2.91
C GLY A 259 -21.68 12.04 1.51
N ALA A 260 -21.94 11.04 0.66
CA ALA A 260 -21.41 10.99 -0.71
C ALA A 260 -22.35 11.62 -1.76
N GLY A 261 -23.31 12.43 -1.31
CA GLY A 261 -24.11 13.30 -2.14
C GLY A 261 -23.83 14.76 -1.80
N ASP A 262 -23.64 15.57 -2.85
CA ASP A 262 -23.47 17.03 -2.88
C ASP A 262 -22.02 17.57 -2.79
N VAL A 263 -21.31 17.49 -3.93
CA VAL A 263 -20.64 18.66 -4.57
C VAL A 263 -20.71 18.55 -6.08
#